data_AF-A0A2X1N6C0-F1
#
_entry.id   AF-A0A2X1N6C0-F1
#
_cell.length_a   1.000
_cell.length_b   1.000
_cell.length_c   1.000
_cell.angle_alpha   90.00
_cell.angle_beta   90.00
_cell.angle_gamma   90.00
#
_symmetry.space_group_name_H-M   'P 1'
#
loop_
_entity.id
_entity.type
_entity.pdbx_description
1 polymer ?
#
loop_
_entity_poly.entity_id
_entity_poly.type
_entity_poly.pdbx_seq_one_letter_code
_entity_poly.pdbx_strand_id
1 'polypeptide(L)'
;MTIRKQPNGKWLCECYPNGRDGKRVRKQFATKGEAIAFENFTMDEVNKKPWLGEKEDRRHLSELIELWYSLYGQTLADPKRLMAKLGISVMVWAIPSLQS
;
A
#
# COMPACT_ATOMS: atom_id res chain seq x y z
N MET A 1 21.66 -1.00 9.65
CA MET A 1 21.76 -1.63 10.99
C MET A 1 20.52 -1.29 11.78
N THR A 2 19.64 -2.28 11.93
CA THR A 2 18.23 -2.13 12.32
C THR A 2 18.04 -2.24 13.83
N ILE A 3 18.94 -2.95 14.53
CA ILE A 3 18.80 -3.27 15.96
C ILE A 3 19.93 -2.61 16.76
N ARG A 4 19.57 -1.84 17.80
CA ARG A 4 20.53 -1.17 18.69
C ARG A 4 20.16 -1.32 20.17
N LYS A 5 21.17 -1.44 21.03
CA LYS A 5 20.98 -1.45 22.49
C LYS A 5 20.81 0.00 22.97
N GLN A 6 19.78 0.25 23.78
CA GLN A 6 19.51 1.56 24.36
C GLN A 6 20.16 1.71 25.75
N PRO A 7 20.37 2.95 26.23
CA PRO A 7 20.93 3.23 27.56
C PRO A 7 20.09 2.66 28.70
N ASN A 8 18.79 2.47 28.48
CA ASN A 8 17.85 1.84 29.41
C ASN A 8 17.97 0.30 29.47
N GLY A 9 18.95 -0.30 28.80
CA GLY A 9 19.17 -1.74 28.77
C GLY A 9 18.30 -2.52 27.77
N LYS A 10 17.29 -1.88 27.16
CA LYS A 10 16.39 -2.51 26.18
C LYS A 10 16.98 -2.50 24.76
N TRP A 11 16.47 -3.38 23.91
CA TRP A 11 16.84 -3.45 22.50
C TRP A 11 15.81 -2.71 21.67
N LEU A 12 16.26 -1.82 20.79
CA LEU A 12 15.40 -1.13 19.84
C LEU A 12 15.60 -1.73 18.46
N CYS A 13 14.52 -2.21 17.86
CA CYS A 13 14.46 -2.54 16.44
C CYS A 13 13.82 -1.39 15.67
N GLU A 14 14.49 -0.92 14.63
CA GLU A 14 14.08 0.14 13.74
C GLU A 14 14.26 -0.32 12.29
N CYS A 15 13.17 -0.77 11.69
CA CYS A 15 13.14 -1.34 10.34
C CYS A 15 12.38 -0.45 9.35
N TYR A 16 12.84 -0.54 8.10
CA TYR A 16 12.30 0.16 6.94
C TYR A 16 11.81 -0.87 5.92
N PRO A 17 10.67 -1.54 6.20
CA PRO A 17 10.14 -2.61 5.37
C PRO A 17 10.01 -2.23 3.89
N ASN A 18 9.55 -1.00 3.60
CA ASN A 18 9.33 -0.54 2.22
C ASN A 18 10.43 0.42 1.73
N GLY A 19 11.66 0.29 2.25
CA GLY A 19 12.78 1.17 1.91
C GLY A 19 12.77 2.52 2.64
N ARG A 20 13.64 3.44 2.22
CA ARG A 20 14.00 4.68 2.95
C ARG A 20 12.82 5.62 3.18
N ASP A 21 11.94 5.75 2.19
CA ASP A 21 10.74 6.59 2.24
C ASP A 21 9.49 5.80 2.66
N GLY A 22 9.68 4.53 3.05
CA GLY A 22 8.64 3.63 3.49
C GLY A 22 8.23 3.83 4.96
N LYS A 23 7.17 3.13 5.36
CA LYS A 23 6.68 3.15 6.75
C LYS A 23 7.78 2.69 7.70
N ARG A 24 8.17 3.56 8.64
CA ARG A 24 9.14 3.25 9.70
C ARG A 24 8.46 2.45 10.81
N VAL A 25 8.94 1.24 11.07
CA VAL A 25 8.46 0.40 12.17
C VAL A 25 9.52 0.40 13.27
N ARG A 26 9.16 0.97 14.43
CA ARG A 26 10.05 1.12 15.58
C ARG A 26 9.44 0.45 16.80
N LYS A 27 10.12 -0.55 17.36
CA LYS A 27 9.64 -1.31 18.54
C LYS A 27 10.79 -1.63 19.49
N GLN A 28 10.49 -1.62 20.79
CA GLN A 28 11.44 -1.95 21.86
C GLN A 28 11.19 -3.38 22.36
N PHE A 29 12.27 -4.08 22.65
CA PHE A 29 12.30 -5.48 23.10
C PHE A 29 13.19 -5.62 24.32
N ALA A 30 12.94 -6.65 25.13
CA ALA A 30 13.76 -6.95 26.31
C ALA A 30 15.07 -7.64 25.89
N THR A 31 15.01 -8.51 24.88
CA THR A 31 16.16 -9.30 24.43
C THR A 31 16.60 -8.97 23.01
N LYS A 32 17.86 -9.28 22.69
CA LYS A 32 18.39 -9.17 21.32
C LYS A 32 17.70 -10.15 20.36
N GLY A 33 17.41 -11.37 20.83
CA GLY A 33 16.80 -12.42 20.03
C GLY A 33 15.40 -12.05 19.53
N GLU A 34 14.56 -11.51 20.42
CA GLU A 34 13.23 -11.00 20.04
C GLU A 34 13.31 -9.88 19.00
N ALA A 35 14.27 -8.96 19.16
CA ALA A 35 14.47 -7.88 18.20
C ALA A 35 14.85 -8.41 16.80
N ILE A 36 15.73 -9.42 16.73
CA ILE A 36 16.15 -10.06 15.47
C ILE A 36 14.98 -10.83 14.84
N ALA A 37 14.25 -11.60 15.64
CA ALA A 37 13.09 -12.34 15.14
C ALA A 37 12.03 -11.39 14.56
N PHE A 38 11.81 -10.24 15.20
CA PHE A 38 10.88 -9.22 14.72
C PHE A 38 11.34 -8.57 13.41
N GLU A 39 12.63 -8.24 13.29
CA GLU A 39 13.20 -7.72 12.03
C GLU A 39 12.97 -8.71 10.89
N ASN A 40 13.37 -9.98 11.09
CA ASN A 40 13.23 -11.01 10.07
C ASN A 40 11.77 -11.23 9.66
N PHE A 41 10.86 -11.34 10.64
CA PHE A 41 9.43 -11.51 10.38
C PHE A 41 8.88 -10.35 9.53
N THR A 42 9.20 -9.11 9.91
CA THR A 42 8.71 -7.92 9.21
C THR A 42 9.24 -7.85 7.78
N MET A 43 10.51 -8.20 7.57
CA MET A 43 11.11 -8.22 6.23
C MET A 43 10.55 -9.34 5.35
N ASP A 44 10.27 -10.51 5.95
CA ASP A 44 9.62 -11.63 5.27
C ASP A 44 8.19 -11.32 4.83
N GLU A 45 7.43 -10.58 5.66
CA GLU A 45 6.07 -10.16 5.28
C GLU A 45 6.07 -9.26 4.05
N VAL A 46 7.04 -8.34 3.95
CA VAL A 46 7.21 -7.49 2.76
C VAL A 46 7.57 -8.33 1.55
N ASN A 47 8.53 -9.24 1.68
CA ASN A 47 8.97 -10.12 0.58
C ASN A 47 7.84 -11.02 0.08
N LYS A 48 6.97 -11.51 0.99
CA LYS A 48 5.81 -12.34 0.63
C LYS A 48 4.72 -11.55 -0.09
N LYS A 49 4.65 -10.24 0.13
CA LYS A 49 3.60 -9.38 -0.42
C LYS A 49 4.21 -8.09 -0.99
N PRO A 50 4.97 -8.17 -2.10
CA PRO A 50 5.64 -7.00 -2.67
C PRO A 50 4.66 -5.88 -3.05
N TRP A 51 3.40 -6.21 -3.40
CA TRP A 51 2.34 -5.24 -3.69
C TRP A 51 1.84 -4.43 -2.49
N LEU A 52 2.17 -4.82 -1.25
CA LEU A 52 1.92 -4.02 -0.03
C LEU A 52 3.01 -2.97 0.22
N GLY A 53 4.15 -3.10 -0.49
CA GLY A 53 5.27 -2.17 -0.43
C GLY A 53 5.09 -0.94 -1.32
N GLU A 54 4.27 -1.07 -2.36
CA GLU A 54 3.97 0.02 -3.27
C GLU A 54 3.17 1.11 -2.56
N LYS A 55 3.48 2.37 -2.90
CA LYS A 55 2.76 3.53 -2.41
C LYS A 55 1.28 3.32 -2.72
N GLU A 56 0.44 3.39 -1.69
CA GLU A 56 -1.01 3.31 -1.83
C GLU A 56 -1.45 4.21 -2.98
N ASP A 57 -2.10 3.61 -3.97
CA ASP A 57 -2.56 4.33 -5.15
C ASP A 57 -3.72 5.24 -4.75
N ARG A 58 -3.44 6.54 -4.66
CA ARG A 58 -4.42 7.57 -4.26
C ARG A 58 -5.12 8.22 -5.46
N ARG A 59 -4.91 7.70 -6.66
CA ARG A 59 -5.60 8.20 -7.85
C ARG A 59 -7.09 8.00 -7.71
N HIS A 60 -7.85 8.95 -8.25
CA HIS A 60 -9.30 8.79 -8.29
C HIS A 60 -9.67 7.69 -9.28
N LEU A 61 -10.73 6.92 -8.99
CA LEU A 61 -11.21 5.88 -9.90
C LEU A 61 -11.54 6.45 -11.29
N SER A 62 -12.00 7.70 -11.36
CA SER A 62 -12.21 8.43 -12.62
C SER A 62 -10.93 8.56 -13.45
N GLU A 63 -9.81 8.95 -12.81
CA GLU A 63 -8.50 9.08 -13.49
C GLU A 63 -8.03 7.72 -14.05
N LEU A 64 -8.28 6.64 -13.30
CA LEU A 64 -7.94 5.29 -13.74
C LEU A 64 -8.75 4.86 -14.98
N ILE A 65 -10.05 5.19 -14.99
CA ILE A 65 -10.95 4.92 -16.13
C ILE A 65 -10.53 5.72 -17.36
N GLU A 66 -10.16 6.99 -17.19
CA GLU A 66 -9.67 7.84 -18.27
C GLU A 66 -8.36 7.32 -18.87
N LEU A 67 -7.41 6.90 -18.02
CA LEU A 67 -6.14 6.33 -18.44
C LEU A 67 -6.33 4.98 -19.17
N TRP A 68 -7.20 4.13 -18.66
CA TRP A 68 -7.56 2.89 -19.34
C TRP A 68 -8.22 3.17 -20.71
N TYR A 69 -9.10 4.17 -20.77
CA TYR A 69 -9.76 4.55 -22.00
C TYR A 69 -8.78 5.08 -23.04
N SER A 70 -7.82 5.92 -22.64
CA SER A 70 -6.82 6.48 -23.55
C SER A 70 -5.84 5.45 -24.11
N LEU A 71 -5.50 4.40 -23.34
CA LEU A 71 -4.58 3.36 -23.77
C LEU A 71 -5.25 2.24 -24.59
N TYR A 72 -6.42 1.78 -24.14
CA TYR A 72 -7.07 0.59 -24.72
C TYR A 72 -8.56 0.78 -24.97
N GLY A 73 -9.28 1.47 -24.09
CA GLY A 73 -10.74 1.53 -24.14
C GLY A 73 -11.30 2.12 -25.45
N GLN A 74 -10.54 2.95 -26.15
CA GLN A 74 -10.90 3.47 -27.49
C GLN A 74 -10.95 2.40 -28.59
N THR A 75 -10.25 1.27 -28.43
CA THR A 75 -10.16 0.21 -29.46
C THR A 75 -11.28 -0.82 -29.38
N LEU A 76 -12.15 -0.71 -28.36
CA LEU A 76 -13.28 -1.61 -28.18
C LEU A 76 -14.40 -1.37 -29.18
N ALA A 77 -15.27 -2.35 -29.34
CA ALA A 77 -16.41 -2.28 -30.27
C ALA A 77 -17.37 -1.13 -29.94
N ASP A 78 -17.61 -0.85 -28.65
CA ASP A 78 -18.55 0.19 -28.17
C ASP A 78 -17.94 1.04 -27.04
N PRO A 79 -16.99 1.93 -27.35
CA PRO A 79 -16.21 2.67 -26.36
C PRO A 79 -17.09 3.65 -25.55
N LYS A 80 -18.02 4.34 -26.22
CA LYS A 80 -18.93 5.32 -25.59
C LYS A 80 -19.85 4.71 -24.54
N ARG A 81 -20.40 3.52 -24.82
CA ARG A 81 -21.31 2.82 -23.90
C ARG A 81 -20.58 2.34 -22.66
N LEU A 82 -19.37 1.79 -22.83
CA LEU A 82 -18.54 1.36 -21.72
C LEU A 82 -18.11 2.53 -20.83
N MET A 83 -17.72 3.66 -21.43
CA MET A 83 -17.35 4.85 -20.67
C MET A 83 -18.53 5.44 -19.88
N ALA A 84 -19.73 5.47 -20.46
CA ALA A 84 -20.93 5.88 -19.76
C ALA A 84 -21.25 4.96 -18.57
N LYS A 85 -21.11 3.63 -18.76
CA LYS A 85 -21.33 2.64 -17.69
C LYS A 85 -20.34 2.83 -16.53
N LEU A 86 -19.05 2.98 -16.85
CA LEU A 86 -18.00 3.21 -15.86
C LEU A 86 -18.19 4.55 -15.13
N GLY A 87 -18.61 5.61 -15.83
CA GLY A 87 -18.94 6.90 -15.24
C GLY A 87 -20.11 6.84 -14.25
N ILE A 88 -21.17 6.08 -14.58
CA ILE A 88 -22.28 5.84 -13.65
C ILE A 88 -21.80 5.07 -12.40
N SER A 89 -20.96 4.05 -12.58
CA SER A 89 -20.40 3.30 -11.45
C SER A 89 -19.59 4.18 -10.51
N VAL A 90 -18.78 5.11 -11.02
CA VAL A 90 -18.05 6.09 -10.21
C VAL A 90 -19.00 7.03 -9.47
N MET A 91 -20.01 7.57 -10.17
CA MET A 91 -21.00 8.47 -9.56
C MET A 91 -21.76 7.79 -8.42
N VAL A 92 -22.23 6.57 -8.61
CA VAL A 92 -22.93 5.80 -7.57
C VAL A 92 -22.02 5.57 -6.35
N TRP A 93 -20.74 5.27 -6.59
CA TRP A 93 -19.77 5.04 -5.51
C TRP A 93 -19.37 6.31 -4.76
N ALA A 94 -19.48 7.48 -5.41
CA ALA A 94 -19.18 8.78 -4.83
C ALA A 94 -20.35 9.40 -4.05
N ILE A 95 -21.54 8.78 -4.05
CA ILE A 95 -22.71 9.23 -3.28
C ILE A 95 -22.66 8.60 -1.87
N PRO A 96 -22.40 9.38 -0.80
CA PRO A 96 -22.24 8.84 0.55
C PRO A 96 -23.53 8.23 1.12
N SER A 97 -24.70 8.57 0.57
CA SER A 97 -26.01 8.11 1.04
C SER A 97 -26.42 6.72 0.56
N LEU A 98 -25.58 6.03 -0.22
CA LEU A 98 -25.84 4.69 -0.76
C LEU A 98 -24.90 3.60 -0.22
N GLN A 99 -23.96 3.93 0.68
CA GLN A 99 -22.99 2.99 1.26
C GLN A 99 -23.40 2.41 2.63
N SER A 100 -24.69 2.48 3.01
CA SER A 100 -25.22 1.90 4.25
C SER A 100 -25.53 0.41 4.13
#